data_AF-A0A5C6AFM2-F1
#
_entry.id   AF-A0A5C6AFM2-F1
#
_cell.length_a   1.000
_cell.length_b   1.000
_cell.length_c   1.000
_cell.angle_alpha   90.00
_cell.angle_beta   90.00
_cell.angle_gamma   90.00
#
_symmetry.space_group_name_H-M   'P 1'
#
loop_
_entity.id
_entity.type
_entity.pdbx_description
1 polymer ?
#
loop_
_entity_poly.entity_id
_entity_poly.type
_entity_poly.pdbx_seq_one_letter_code
_entity_poly.pdbx_strand_id
1 'polypeptide(L)'
;MNALLLRSPKRRGVTVIETVVAFGLLVTVLSVSASLMVRHNRLLADERAYRVAVDELSNRLAVLVPLRPEAADRELAALDGLSFAGPLQGATLAGVVEREEVGRRLTLTLHWPNGDRQRPSVSLSGWAYGGAAEGEGQL
;
A
#
# COMPACT_ATOMS: atom_id res chain seq x y z
N MET A 1 22.70 64.34 -49.59
CA MET A 1 22.69 63.47 -48.39
C MET A 1 21.49 62.54 -48.47
N ASN A 2 21.67 61.32 -48.98
CA ASN A 2 20.61 60.31 -49.08
C ASN A 2 20.96 59.15 -48.15
N ALA A 3 20.21 58.99 -47.06
CA ALA A 3 20.34 57.88 -46.13
C ALA A 3 19.53 56.68 -46.68
N LEU A 4 20.26 55.70 -47.22
CA LEU A 4 19.73 54.40 -47.62
C LEU A 4 19.33 53.60 -46.38
N LEU A 5 18.01 53.55 -46.10
CA LEU A 5 17.41 52.67 -45.11
C LEU A 5 17.48 51.21 -45.62
N LEU A 6 18.53 50.49 -45.22
CA LEU A 6 18.61 49.04 -45.37
C LEU A 6 17.59 48.38 -44.44
N ARG A 7 16.38 48.13 -44.94
CA ARG A 7 15.42 47.22 -44.29
C ARG A 7 15.92 45.79 -44.46
N SER A 8 16.49 45.22 -43.38
CA SER A 8 16.77 43.78 -43.31
C SER A 8 15.46 42.99 -43.48
N PRO A 9 15.42 41.99 -44.38
CA PRO A 9 14.24 41.15 -44.55
C PRO A 9 13.99 40.37 -43.26
N LYS A 10 12.89 40.67 -42.57
CA LYS A 10 12.42 39.90 -41.42
C LYS A 10 12.15 38.46 -41.87
N ARG A 11 13.04 37.53 -41.50
CA ARG A 11 12.89 36.09 -41.72
C ARG A 11 11.70 35.55 -40.92
N ARG A 12 10.48 35.67 -41.46
CA ARG A 12 9.23 35.22 -40.84
C ARG A 12 9.11 33.69 -40.69
N GLY A 13 9.90 32.91 -41.41
CA GLY A 13 9.88 31.44 -41.33
C GLY A 13 10.50 30.85 -40.06
N VAL A 14 11.39 31.59 -39.39
CA VAL A 14 12.12 31.10 -38.20
C VAL A 14 11.18 31.00 -36.99
N THR A 15 10.27 31.97 -36.81
CA THR A 15 9.36 32.02 -35.67
C THR A 15 8.29 30.93 -35.67
N VAL A 16 7.81 30.49 -36.84
CA VAL A 16 6.80 29.41 -36.92
C VAL A 16 7.43 28.06 -36.54
N ILE A 17 8.62 27.77 -37.06
CA ILE A 17 9.33 26.52 -36.74
C ILE A 17 9.70 26.49 -35.26
N GLU A 18 10.22 27.59 -34.71
CA GLU A 18 10.50 27.71 -33.27
C GLU A 18 9.25 27.44 -32.41
N THR A 19 8.09 27.97 -32.81
CA THR A 19 6.83 27.77 -32.08
C THR A 19 6.40 26.30 -32.11
N VAL A 20 6.48 25.64 -33.28
CA VAL A 20 6.11 24.22 -33.41
C VAL A 20 7.05 23.33 -32.61
N VAL A 21 8.36 23.61 -32.63
CA VAL A 21 9.35 22.87 -31.84
C VAL A 21 9.12 23.08 -30.35
N ALA A 22 8.92 24.32 -29.90
CA ALA A 22 8.63 24.63 -28.49
C ALA A 22 7.34 23.94 -28.02
N PHE A 23 6.30 23.91 -28.86
CA PHE A 23 5.06 23.21 -28.57
C PHE A 23 5.28 21.69 -28.46
N GLY A 24 6.03 21.08 -29.39
CA GLY A 24 6.35 19.65 -29.33
C GLY A 24 7.14 19.28 -28.05
N LEU A 25 8.10 20.11 -27.66
CA LEU A 25 8.83 19.94 -26.40
C LEU A 25 7.90 20.06 -25.20
N LEU A 26 7.02 21.06 -25.18
CA LEU A 26 6.03 21.25 -24.11
C LEU A 26 5.11 20.03 -23.97
N VAL A 27 4.55 19.53 -25.08
CA VAL A 27 3.67 18.36 -25.08
C VAL A 27 4.41 17.11 -24.57
N THR A 28 5.67 16.95 -24.94
CA THR A 28 6.51 15.84 -24.46
C THR A 28 6.71 15.92 -22.94
N VAL A 29 7.06 17.11 -22.43
CA VAL A 29 7.24 17.34 -20.98
C VAL A 29 5.94 17.10 -20.21
N LEU A 30 4.81 17.56 -20.73
CA LEU A 30 3.50 17.34 -20.10
C LEU A 30 3.13 15.85 -20.06
N SER A 31 3.41 15.11 -21.13
CA SER A 31 3.12 13.67 -21.21
C SER A 31 3.92 12.85 -20.18
N VAL A 32 5.21 13.18 -20.02
CA VAL A 32 6.07 12.55 -19.02
C VAL A 32 5.63 12.95 -17.60
N SER A 33 5.37 14.23 -17.37
CA SER A 33 4.93 14.75 -16.07
C SER A 33 3.61 14.11 -15.61
N ALA A 34 2.64 13.99 -16.52
CA ALA A 34 1.37 13.35 -16.23
C ALA A 34 1.56 11.87 -15.83
N SER A 35 2.41 11.14 -16.56
CA SER A 35 2.74 9.74 -16.26
C SER A 35 3.39 9.59 -14.89
N LEU A 36 4.31 10.49 -14.53
CA LEU A 36 4.95 10.52 -13.21
C LEU A 36 3.95 10.82 -12.10
N MET A 37 3.03 11.75 -12.31
CA MET A 37 2.00 12.10 -11.33
C MET A 37 1.05 10.93 -11.06
N VAL A 38 0.64 10.19 -12.10
CA VAL A 38 -0.16 8.97 -11.94
C VAL A 38 0.61 7.91 -11.14
N ARG A 39 1.89 7.70 -11.44
CA ARG A 39 2.73 6.74 -10.69
C ARG A 39 2.90 7.16 -9.23
N HIS A 40 3.13 8.43 -8.96
CA HIS A 40 3.28 8.96 -7.62
C HIS A 40 2.00 8.81 -6.79
N ASN A 41 0.84 9.16 -7.35
CA ASN A 41 -0.45 8.98 -6.68
C ASN A 41 -0.73 7.50 -6.37
N ARG A 42 -0.36 6.60 -7.28
CA ARG A 42 -0.47 5.15 -7.04
C ARG A 42 0.42 4.69 -5.89
N LEU A 43 1.67 5.15 -5.84
CA LEU A 43 2.60 4.82 -4.75
C LEU A 43 2.05 5.29 -3.38
N LEU A 44 1.54 6.52 -3.30
CA LEU A 44 0.93 7.04 -2.07
C LEU A 44 -0.32 6.24 -1.65
N ALA A 45 -1.13 5.79 -2.62
CA ALA A 45 -2.29 4.95 -2.33
C ALA A 45 -1.87 3.57 -1.77
N ASP A 46 -0.79 3.00 -2.29
CA ASP A 46 -0.26 1.72 -1.81
C ASP A 46 0.38 1.85 -0.42
N GLU A 47 1.09 2.95 -0.14
CA GLU A 47 1.62 3.24 1.20
C GLU A 47 0.50 3.40 2.24
N ARG A 48 -0.59 4.10 1.88
CA ARG A 48 -1.76 4.23 2.76
C ARG A 48 -2.40 2.87 3.05
N ALA A 49 -2.57 2.04 2.02
CA ALA A 49 -3.12 0.69 2.19
C ALA A 49 -2.21 -0.17 3.08
N TYR A 50 -0.89 -0.08 2.93
CA TYR A 50 0.08 -0.78 3.77
C TYR A 50 -0.03 -0.35 5.24
N ARG A 51 -0.05 0.96 5.52
CA ARG A 51 -0.20 1.47 6.90
C ARG A 51 -1.47 0.96 7.56
N VAL A 52 -2.61 1.07 6.85
CA VAL A 52 -3.90 0.56 7.35
C VAL A 52 -3.88 -0.95 7.55
N ALA A 53 -3.19 -1.71 6.69
CA ALA A 53 -3.07 -3.15 6.85
C ALA A 53 -2.27 -3.52 8.11
N VAL A 54 -1.14 -2.85 8.35
CA VAL A 54 -0.33 -3.06 9.56
C VAL A 54 -1.12 -2.70 10.81
N ASP A 55 -1.84 -1.58 10.79
CA ASP A 55 -2.67 -1.15 11.93
C ASP A 55 -3.78 -2.18 12.22
N GLU A 56 -4.48 -2.68 11.19
CA GLU A 56 -5.52 -3.69 11.37
C GLU A 56 -4.94 -5.01 11.89
N LEU A 57 -3.84 -5.50 11.32
CA LEU A 57 -3.17 -6.72 11.79
C LEU A 57 -2.69 -6.58 13.24
N SER A 58 -2.14 -5.42 13.60
CA SER A 58 -1.72 -5.11 14.97
C SER A 58 -2.90 -5.12 15.93
N ASN A 59 -4.00 -4.45 15.57
CA ASN A 59 -5.22 -4.43 16.37
C ASN A 59 -5.78 -5.84 16.59
N ARG A 60 -5.82 -6.67 15.54
CA ARG A 60 -6.29 -8.06 15.64
C ARG A 60 -5.38 -8.92 16.50
N LEU A 61 -4.05 -8.80 16.34
CA LEU A 61 -3.11 -9.51 17.21
C LEU A 61 -3.21 -9.05 18.66
N ALA A 62 -3.40 -7.77 18.94
CA ALA A 62 -3.57 -7.26 20.30
C ALA A 62 -4.78 -7.89 21.01
N VAL A 63 -5.84 -8.23 20.26
CA VAL A 63 -7.00 -8.97 20.78
C VAL A 63 -6.69 -10.46 20.92
N LEU A 64 -6.04 -11.09 19.94
CA LEU A 64 -5.83 -12.55 19.92
C LEU A 64 -4.75 -13.05 20.89
N VAL A 65 -3.65 -12.30 21.03
CA VAL A 65 -2.50 -12.67 21.86
C VAL A 65 -2.89 -13.02 23.31
N PRO A 66 -3.69 -12.20 24.03
CA PRO A 66 -4.06 -12.51 25.42
C PRO A 66 -5.12 -13.61 25.58
N LEU A 67 -5.76 -14.08 24.50
CA LEU A 67 -6.83 -15.08 24.61
C LEU A 67 -6.30 -16.45 25.03
N ARG A 68 -7.14 -17.29 25.65
CA ARG A 68 -6.79 -18.72 25.82
C ARG A 68 -6.68 -19.44 24.47
N PRO A 69 -5.96 -20.55 24.36
CA PRO A 69 -5.82 -21.34 23.14
C PRO A 69 -7.15 -21.60 22.42
N GLU A 70 -8.16 -22.13 23.10
CA GLU A 70 -9.43 -22.48 22.44
C GLU A 70 -10.26 -21.25 22.04
N ALA A 71 -10.04 -20.11 22.70
CA ALA A 71 -10.69 -18.85 22.34
C ALA A 71 -10.01 -18.23 21.12
N ALA A 72 -8.68 -18.22 21.08
CA ALA A 72 -7.93 -17.72 19.93
C ALA A 72 -8.22 -18.53 18.67
N ASP A 73 -8.27 -19.87 18.75
CA ASP A 73 -8.55 -20.73 17.59
C ASP A 73 -9.95 -20.48 17.02
N ARG A 74 -10.95 -20.25 17.90
CA ARG A 74 -12.32 -19.89 17.49
C ARG A 74 -12.40 -18.52 16.84
N GLU A 75 -11.74 -17.52 17.43
CA GLU A 75 -11.66 -16.18 16.83
C GLU A 75 -10.94 -16.23 15.48
N LEU A 76 -9.85 -16.99 15.36
CA LEU A 76 -9.12 -17.17 14.11
C LEU A 76 -10.02 -17.77 13.02
N ALA A 77 -10.82 -18.77 13.35
CA ALA A 77 -11.77 -19.39 12.43
C ALA A 77 -12.87 -18.41 12.00
N ALA A 78 -13.27 -17.48 12.88
CA ALA A 78 -14.22 -16.42 12.55
C ALA A 78 -13.60 -15.30 11.68
N LEU A 79 -12.27 -15.23 11.60
CA LEU A 79 -11.58 -14.27 10.74
C LEU A 79 -11.64 -14.64 9.25
N ASP A 80 -11.90 -15.91 8.94
CA ASP A 80 -11.96 -16.38 7.56
C ASP A 80 -13.17 -15.79 6.82
N GLY A 81 -12.95 -15.24 5.62
CA GLY A 81 -13.99 -14.62 4.81
C GLY A 81 -14.41 -13.19 5.19
N LEU A 82 -13.69 -12.51 6.10
CA LEU A 82 -13.95 -11.10 6.39
C LEU A 82 -13.71 -10.19 5.19
N SER A 83 -14.70 -9.37 4.86
CA SER A 83 -14.59 -8.33 3.84
C SER A 83 -14.17 -7.00 4.46
N PHE A 84 -13.12 -6.38 3.91
CA PHE A 84 -12.72 -5.03 4.31
C PHE A 84 -13.29 -3.96 3.39
N ALA A 85 -13.51 -2.77 3.95
CA ALA A 85 -13.85 -1.57 3.19
C ALA A 85 -12.63 -0.63 3.02
N GLY A 86 -12.74 0.34 2.12
CA GLY A 86 -11.72 1.38 1.96
C GLY A 86 -10.39 0.87 1.40
N PRO A 87 -9.23 1.31 1.93
CA PRO A 87 -7.91 0.97 1.38
C PRO A 87 -7.59 -0.54 1.33
N LEU A 88 -8.25 -1.33 2.17
CA LEU A 88 -8.11 -2.80 2.25
C LEU A 88 -9.15 -3.55 1.42
N GLN A 89 -9.99 -2.85 0.64
CA GLN A 89 -11.03 -3.50 -0.17
C GLN A 89 -10.45 -4.65 -1.00
N GLY A 90 -11.14 -5.80 -0.92
CA GLY A 90 -10.76 -7.02 -1.62
C GLY A 90 -9.68 -7.85 -0.92
N ALA A 91 -9.05 -7.36 0.14
CA ALA A 91 -8.10 -8.17 0.90
C ALA A 91 -8.78 -9.32 1.65
N THR A 92 -8.06 -10.43 1.81
CA THR A 92 -8.41 -11.57 2.64
C THR A 92 -7.46 -11.68 3.81
N LEU A 93 -7.99 -12.00 4.99
CA LEU A 93 -7.22 -12.22 6.21
C LEU A 93 -7.10 -13.71 6.48
N ALA A 94 -5.88 -14.18 6.71
CA ALA A 94 -5.60 -15.55 7.12
C ALA A 94 -4.78 -15.53 8.42
N GLY A 95 -5.05 -16.48 9.30
CA GLY A 95 -4.31 -16.67 10.55
C GLY A 95 -3.71 -18.07 10.63
N VAL A 96 -2.51 -18.18 11.19
CA VAL A 96 -1.87 -19.45 11.51
C VAL A 96 -1.38 -19.39 12.96
N VAL A 97 -1.61 -20.47 13.72
CA VAL A 97 -1.11 -20.64 15.08
C VAL A 97 -0.07 -21.76 15.07
N GLU A 98 1.14 -21.43 15.50
CA GLU A 98 2.24 -22.36 15.66
C GLU A 98 2.53 -22.54 17.16
N ARG A 99 2.59 -23.80 17.62
CA ARG A 99 2.97 -24.11 19.00
C ARG A 99 4.47 -24.34 19.05
N GLU A 100 5.14 -23.66 19.96
CA GLU A 100 6.59 -23.74 20.18
C GLU A 100 6.89 -24.03 21.65
N GLU A 101 8.15 -24.34 21.98
CA GLU A 101 8.55 -24.72 23.34
C GLU A 101 8.25 -23.65 24.40
N VAL A 102 8.35 -22.37 24.02
CA VAL A 102 8.21 -21.22 24.93
C VAL A 102 6.81 -20.59 24.87
N GLY A 103 5.88 -21.12 24.05
CA GLY A 103 4.54 -20.56 23.94
C GLY A 103 3.89 -20.83 22.59
N ARG A 104 3.03 -19.92 22.14
CA ARG A 104 2.42 -19.99 20.81
C ARG A 104 2.70 -18.72 20.02
N ARG A 105 3.01 -18.90 18.74
CA ARG A 105 3.18 -17.83 17.78
C ARG A 105 1.91 -17.73 16.93
N LEU A 106 1.27 -16.57 16.94
CA LEU A 106 0.15 -16.26 16.08
C LEU A 106 0.67 -15.42 14.92
N THR A 107 0.46 -15.87 13.69
CA THR A 107 0.80 -15.11 12.48
C THR A 107 -0.46 -14.78 11.73
N LEU A 108 -0.75 -13.49 11.57
CA LEU A 108 -1.82 -13.02 10.70
C LEU A 108 -1.22 -12.52 9.39
N THR A 109 -1.86 -12.85 8.29
CA THR A 109 -1.46 -12.44 6.94
C THR A 109 -2.65 -11.83 6.21
N LEU A 110 -2.45 -10.63 5.69
CA LEU A 110 -3.39 -9.94 4.81
C LEU A 110 -2.90 -10.11 3.37
N HIS A 111 -3.74 -10.71 2.53
CA HIS A 111 -3.45 -10.99 1.13
C HIS A 111 -4.43 -10.23 0.23
N TRP A 112 -3.95 -9.69 -0.88
CA TRP A 112 -4.82 -9.11 -1.90
C TRP A 112 -4.92 -10.09 -3.08
N PRO A 113 -6.14 -10.43 -3.53
CA PRO A 113 -6.32 -11.34 -4.66
C PRO A 113 -5.59 -10.78 -5.87
N ASN A 114 -4.92 -11.67 -6.59
CA ASN A 114 -4.12 -11.36 -7.77
C ASN A 114 -4.99 -10.72 -8.87
N GLY A 115 -5.10 -9.40 -8.86
CA GLY A 115 -5.34 -8.59 -10.06
C GLY A 115 -4.00 -8.11 -10.64
N ASP A 116 -4.03 -7.50 -11.83
CA ASP A 116 -2.89 -6.98 -12.62
C ASP A 116 -1.83 -6.12 -11.89
N ARG A 117 -2.04 -5.85 -10.59
CA ARG A 117 -1.23 -4.99 -9.73
C ARG A 117 -1.12 -5.67 -8.36
N GLN A 118 -0.12 -6.53 -8.22
CA GLN A 118 0.17 -7.22 -6.96
C GLN A 118 0.59 -6.20 -5.89
N ARG A 119 -0.31 -5.94 -4.94
CA ARG A 119 0.09 -5.38 -3.64
C ARG A 119 0.79 -6.49 -2.86
N PRO A 120 1.91 -6.22 -2.18
CA PRO A 120 2.58 -7.24 -1.39
C PRO A 120 1.67 -7.68 -0.23
N SER A 121 1.67 -8.98 0.07
CA SER A 121 1.04 -9.48 1.29
C SER A 121 1.73 -8.89 2.51
N VAL A 122 0.95 -8.55 3.54
CA VAL A 122 1.47 -8.04 4.80
C VAL A 122 1.24 -9.12 5.85
N SER A 123 2.30 -9.51 6.56
CA SER A 123 2.23 -10.49 7.64
C SER A 123 2.76 -9.90 8.93
N LEU A 124 2.09 -10.20 10.04
CA LEU A 124 2.51 -9.79 11.37
C LEU A 124 2.40 -10.99 12.33
N SER A 125 3.42 -11.19 13.15
CA SER A 125 3.45 -12.26 14.15
C SER A 125 3.45 -11.70 15.56
N GLY A 126 2.70 -12.34 16.47
CA GLY A 126 2.68 -12.06 17.90
C GLY A 126 2.92 -13.33 18.71
N TRP A 127 3.54 -13.16 19.87
CA TRP A 127 3.79 -14.26 20.82
C TRP A 127 2.81 -14.20 21.96
N ALA A 128 2.23 -15.35 22.30
CA ALA A 128 1.38 -15.50 23.46
C ALA A 128 1.96 -16.55 24.40
N TYR A 129 2.11 -16.15 25.66
CA TYR A 129 2.67 -16.94 26.74
C TYR A 129 1.55 -17.24 27.74
N GLY A 130 1.22 -18.52 27.92
CA GLY A 130 0.39 -18.95 29.05
C GLY A 130 -1.10 -19.16 28.78
N GLY A 131 -1.55 -20.35 29.15
CA GLY A 131 -2.94 -20.74 29.35
C GLY A 131 -3.06 -21.99 30.22
N ALA A 132 -2.17 -22.16 31.22
CA ALA A 132 -2.26 -23.22 32.24
C ALA A 132 -1.38 -22.87 33.44
N ALA A 133 -1.92 -22.17 34.45
CA ALA A 133 -1.55 -22.21 35.87
C ALA A 133 -2.21 -21.06 36.67
N GLU A 134 -3.54 -21.00 36.71
CA GLU A 134 -4.27 -20.37 37.82
C GLU A 134 -5.40 -21.33 38.20
N GLY A 135 -5.03 -22.33 38.99
CA GLY A 135 -5.91 -23.43 39.38
C GLY A 135 -5.26 -24.32 40.42
N GLU A 136 -4.56 -23.74 41.40
CA GLU A 136 -4.14 -24.43 42.63
C GLU A 136 -3.80 -23.38 43.68
N GLY A 137 -4.64 -23.25 44.73
CA GLY A 137 -4.35 -22.33 45.84
C GLY A 137 -5.53 -21.68 46.56
N GLN A 138 -6.72 -22.28 46.58
CA GLN A 138 -7.74 -21.99 47.60
C GLN A 138 -8.39 -23.30 48.04
N LEU A 139 -7.74 -23.95 49.02
CA LEU A 139 -8.36 -24.83 50.01
C LEU A 139 -7.79 -24.46 51.37
#